data_AF-A0A839J7C0-F1
#
_entry.id   AF-A0A839J7C0-F1
#
_cell.length_a   1.000
_cell.length_b   1.000
_cell.length_c   1.000
_cell.angle_alpha   90.00
_cell.angle_beta   90.00
_cell.angle_gamma   90.00
#
_symmetry.space_group_name_H-M   'P 1'
#
loop_
_entity.id
_entity.type
_entity.pdbx_description
1 polymer ?
#
loop_
_entity_poly.entity_id
_entity_poly.type
_entity_poly.pdbx_seq_one_letter_code
_entity_poly.pdbx_strand_id
1 'polypeptide(L)'
;METANPTWVVSRRSGRRGFWGLLGVALFGAAFVAALVGFVRAPHVDSGVLVAIVTPFLVMAIVLALEGLTQGMVRLDPAGFATPLGRRRAWADVLAIGTGLVDGRETPVVAVRGGSGIEQDLFPGFSDDEAPRLVAALRERVVPAGFASVDPGAQHWAAVDAEADRAEAVVRDTAGRRPVERERIEFGYPGLVHAVRLDYGTNDAGERVELIVRQGTTLALTAHGRRWLRQDRKRSADPATQVGLLFGPHTTEVLGATGGGFDRLVVRADGHKALPFNAEEPDRF
;
A
#
# COMPACT_ATOMS: atom_id res chain seq x y z
N MET A 1 17.51 -26.00 20.52
CA MET A 1 17.17 -24.68 19.99
C MET A 1 17.02 -23.73 21.16
N GLU A 2 17.96 -22.81 21.33
CA GLU A 2 17.79 -21.69 22.26
C GLU A 2 16.55 -20.90 21.84
N THR A 3 15.57 -20.73 22.72
CA THR A 3 14.38 -19.94 22.43
C THR A 3 14.82 -18.49 22.29
N ALA A 4 14.98 -18.01 21.05
CA ALA A 4 15.39 -16.64 20.77
C ALA A 4 14.44 -15.66 21.46
N ASN A 5 14.97 -14.86 22.40
CA ASN A 5 14.16 -13.92 23.17
C ASN A 5 13.43 -12.93 22.24
N PRO A 6 12.23 -12.47 22.64
CA PRO A 6 11.52 -11.43 21.92
C PRO A 6 12.40 -10.19 21.79
N THR A 7 12.58 -9.70 20.57
CA THR A 7 13.46 -8.56 20.28
C THR A 7 12.68 -7.51 19.50
N TRP A 8 12.84 -6.24 19.86
CA TRP A 8 12.29 -5.12 19.09
C TRP A 8 13.36 -4.60 18.12
N VAL A 9 13.01 -4.58 16.84
CA VAL A 9 13.77 -3.86 15.82
C VAL A 9 13.07 -2.52 15.63
N VAL A 10 13.81 -1.43 15.87
CA VAL A 10 13.28 -0.06 15.78
C VAL A 10 14.10 0.73 14.76
N SER A 11 13.42 1.31 13.77
CA SER A 11 13.99 2.23 12.77
C SER A 11 14.62 3.45 13.45
N ARG A 12 15.83 3.79 13.03
CA ARG A 12 16.56 5.00 13.44
C ARG A 12 15.85 6.25 12.92
N ARG A 13 15.21 6.18 11.75
CA ARG A 13 14.45 7.28 11.13
C ARG A 13 13.09 7.50 11.80
N SER A 14 12.42 6.45 12.27
CA SER A 14 11.17 6.56 13.03
C SER A 14 11.35 7.25 14.37
N GLY A 15 12.54 7.17 14.97
CA GLY A 15 12.90 8.00 16.12
C GLY A 15 12.74 9.50 15.83
N ARG A 16 13.05 9.97 14.61
CA ARG A 16 12.96 11.39 14.24
C ARG A 16 11.53 11.84 13.95
N ARG A 17 10.73 11.07 13.19
CA ARG A 17 9.30 11.39 12.96
C ARG A 17 8.48 11.26 14.24
N GLY A 18 8.70 10.20 15.01
CA GLY A 18 8.12 10.02 16.34
C GLY A 18 8.53 11.14 17.30
N PHE A 19 9.78 11.60 17.26
CA PHE A 19 10.23 12.76 18.03
C PHE A 19 9.50 14.06 17.67
N TRP A 20 9.34 14.38 16.38
CA TRP A 20 8.57 15.56 15.96
C TRP A 20 7.09 15.44 16.32
N GLY A 21 6.52 14.23 16.20
CA GLY A 21 5.16 13.96 16.69
C GLY A 21 5.03 14.19 18.20
N LEU A 22 5.94 13.64 19.00
CA LEU A 22 5.97 13.82 20.45
C LEU A 22 6.20 15.28 20.85
N LEU A 23 7.05 16.02 20.13
CA LEU A 23 7.25 17.46 20.32
C LEU A 23 5.95 18.23 20.01
N GLY A 24 5.26 17.86 18.93
CA GLY A 24 3.92 18.38 18.61
C GLY A 24 2.92 18.10 19.72
N VAL A 25 2.87 16.87 20.24
CA VAL A 25 2.01 16.49 21.38
C VAL A 25 2.34 17.33 22.61
N ALA A 26 3.63 17.56 22.91
CA ALA A 26 4.04 18.40 24.03
C ALA A 26 3.60 19.87 23.85
N LEU A 27 3.82 20.45 22.68
CA LEU A 27 3.45 21.84 22.37
C LEU A 27 1.93 22.05 22.36
N PHE A 28 1.19 21.24 21.60
CA PHE A 28 -0.26 21.36 21.52
C PHE A 28 -0.94 20.87 22.81
N GLY A 29 -0.35 19.93 23.53
CA GLY A 29 -0.83 19.48 24.83
C GLY A 29 -0.72 20.59 25.87
N ALA A 30 0.43 21.28 25.92
CA ALA A 30 0.61 22.46 26.78
C ALA A 30 -0.37 23.60 26.40
N ALA A 31 -0.55 23.87 25.11
CA ALA A 31 -1.51 24.87 24.63
C ALA A 31 -2.96 24.48 24.99
N PHE A 32 -3.33 23.21 24.87
CA PHE A 32 -4.64 22.70 25.24
C PHE A 32 -4.89 22.83 26.75
N VAL A 33 -3.93 22.44 27.58
CA VAL A 33 -4.02 22.59 29.04
C VAL A 33 -4.14 24.07 29.43
N ALA A 34 -3.35 24.95 28.81
CA ALA A 34 -3.42 26.39 29.05
C ALA A 34 -4.80 26.97 28.64
N ALA A 35 -5.35 26.54 27.50
CA ALA A 35 -6.68 26.91 27.05
C ALA A 35 -7.78 26.42 27.99
N LEU A 36 -7.66 25.18 28.50
CA LEU A 36 -8.60 24.59 29.45
C LEU A 36 -8.58 25.34 30.80
N VAL A 37 -7.38 25.66 31.31
CA VAL A 37 -7.21 26.46 32.54
C VAL A 37 -7.78 27.86 32.35
N GLY A 38 -7.54 28.49 31.20
CA GLY A 38 -8.13 29.79 30.84
C GLY A 38 -9.65 29.75 30.78
N PHE A 39 -10.23 28.72 30.16
CA PHE A 39 -11.67 28.49 30.11
C PHE A 39 -12.30 28.30 31.50
N VAL A 40 -11.66 27.52 32.38
CA VAL A 40 -12.15 27.26 33.74
C VAL A 40 -12.02 28.49 34.64
N ARG A 41 -10.95 29.29 34.50
CA ARG A 41 -10.69 30.46 35.37
C ARG A 41 -11.27 31.78 34.85
N ALA A 42 -11.53 31.90 33.55
CA ALA A 42 -12.05 33.10 32.90
C ALA A 42 -13.04 32.72 31.77
N PRO A 43 -14.32 32.45 32.10
CA PRO A 43 -15.32 31.94 31.16
C PRO A 43 -15.91 33.03 30.26
N HIS A 44 -15.08 33.96 29.80
CA HIS A 44 -15.46 34.91 28.74
C HIS A 44 -15.33 34.20 27.38
N VAL A 45 -16.16 34.62 26.43
CA VAL A 45 -16.58 33.89 25.21
C VAL A 45 -15.42 33.39 24.32
N ASP A 46 -14.20 33.91 24.45
CA ASP A 46 -13.05 33.56 23.61
C ASP A 46 -12.32 32.25 24.00
N SER A 47 -12.42 31.82 25.26
CA SER A 47 -11.65 30.66 25.76
C SER A 47 -12.17 29.32 25.21
N GLY A 48 -13.49 29.20 25.01
CA GLY A 48 -14.13 28.01 24.42
C GLY A 48 -13.80 27.83 22.94
N VAL A 49 -13.68 28.94 22.20
CA VAL A 49 -13.23 28.95 20.81
C VAL A 49 -11.78 28.49 20.73
N LEU A 50 -10.92 28.91 21.66
CA LEU A 50 -9.52 28.52 21.69
C LEU A 50 -9.33 27.01 21.97
N VAL A 51 -10.13 26.42 22.86
CA VAL A 51 -10.17 24.96 23.05
C VAL A 51 -10.62 24.24 21.77
N ALA A 52 -11.68 24.73 21.11
CA ALA A 52 -12.17 24.16 19.87
C ALA A 52 -11.15 24.23 18.71
N ILE A 53 -10.34 25.30 18.66
CA ILE A 53 -9.26 25.46 17.68
C ILE A 53 -8.09 24.53 17.99
N VAL A 54 -7.65 24.43 19.24
CA VAL A 54 -6.42 23.68 19.61
C VAL A 54 -6.64 22.16 19.60
N THR A 55 -7.85 21.69 19.92
CA THR A 55 -8.15 20.25 20.03
C THR A 55 -7.83 19.45 18.74
N PRO A 56 -8.26 19.87 17.53
CA PRO A 56 -7.92 19.19 16.29
C PRO A 56 -6.40 19.07 16.05
N PHE A 57 -5.61 20.08 16.41
CA PHE A 57 -4.16 20.05 16.26
C PHE A 57 -3.50 19.09 17.26
N LEU A 58 -3.99 19.04 18.50
CA LEU A 58 -3.53 18.07 19.49
C LEU A 58 -3.84 16.64 19.04
N VAL A 59 -5.07 16.38 18.57
CA VAL A 59 -5.47 15.07 18.04
C VAL A 59 -4.59 14.69 16.85
N MET A 60 -4.38 15.59 15.90
CA MET A 60 -3.50 15.36 14.75
C MET A 60 -2.06 15.06 15.18
N ALA A 61 -1.52 15.80 16.15
CA ALA A 61 -0.17 15.57 16.67
C ALA A 61 -0.03 14.20 17.34
N ILE A 62 -1.04 13.76 18.09
CA ILE A 62 -1.08 12.42 18.69
C ILE A 62 -1.11 11.34 17.61
N VAL A 63 -1.95 11.50 16.59
CA VAL A 63 -2.05 10.56 15.47
C VAL A 63 -0.70 10.46 14.73
N LEU A 64 -0.08 11.59 14.39
CA LEU A 64 1.21 11.61 13.72
C LEU A 64 2.34 11.00 14.56
N ALA A 65 2.32 11.23 15.88
CA ALA A 65 3.27 10.61 16.80
C ALA A 65 3.11 9.08 16.83
N LEU A 66 1.86 8.59 16.93
CA LEU A 66 1.55 7.17 16.91
C LEU A 66 1.89 6.52 15.57
N GLU A 67 1.54 7.13 14.45
CA GLU A 67 1.89 6.63 13.11
C GLU A 67 3.41 6.56 12.93
N GLY A 68 4.13 7.62 13.29
CA GLY A 68 5.60 7.68 13.17
C GLY A 68 6.31 6.62 14.00
N LEU A 69 5.82 6.34 15.22
CA LEU A 69 6.35 5.29 16.08
C LEU A 69 6.01 3.89 15.57
N THR A 70 4.77 3.67 15.16
CA THR A 70 4.28 2.32 14.80
C THR A 70 4.80 1.82 13.46
N GLN A 71 5.05 2.72 12.49
CA GLN A 71 5.63 2.34 11.18
C GLN A 71 7.08 1.87 11.26
N GLY A 72 7.80 2.23 12.32
CA GLY A 72 9.22 1.93 12.50
C GLY A 72 9.54 0.85 13.50
N MET A 73 8.55 0.09 13.96
CA MET A 73 8.75 -0.89 15.02
C MET A 73 8.27 -2.25 14.53
N VAL A 74 9.17 -3.24 14.63
CA VAL A 74 8.83 -4.64 14.37
C VAL A 74 9.28 -5.47 15.55
N ARG A 75 8.35 -6.20 16.13
CA ARG A 75 8.61 -7.17 17.19
C ARG A 75 8.90 -8.52 16.56
N LEU A 76 10.03 -9.11 16.91
CA LEU A 76 10.44 -10.45 16.50
C LEU A 76 10.34 -11.39 17.71
N ASP A 77 9.36 -12.27 17.70
CA ASP A 77 9.12 -13.29 18.71
C ASP A 77 9.66 -14.66 18.27
N PRO A 78 9.82 -15.63 19.18
CA PRO A 78 10.18 -17.00 18.80
C PRO A 78 9.22 -17.64 17.78
N ALA A 79 7.93 -17.28 17.83
CA ALA A 79 6.91 -17.89 16.97
C ALA A 79 6.56 -17.06 15.72
N GLY A 80 7.06 -15.83 15.60
CA GLY A 80 6.68 -14.98 14.48
C GLY A 80 7.15 -13.53 14.60
N PHE A 81 6.57 -12.64 13.80
CA PHE A 81 6.76 -11.20 13.92
C PHE A 81 5.43 -10.45 13.95
N ALA A 82 5.46 -9.20 14.44
CA ALA A 82 4.31 -8.30 14.42
C ALA A 82 4.78 -6.84 14.39
N THR A 83 4.04 -5.98 13.71
CA THR A 83 4.10 -4.53 13.94
C THR A 83 3.11 -4.16 15.05
N PRO A 84 3.30 -3.03 15.78
CA PRO A 84 2.44 -2.67 16.92
C PRO A 84 0.93 -2.60 16.62
N LEU A 85 0.56 -2.25 15.38
CA LEU A 85 -0.83 -2.15 14.92
C LEU A 85 -1.19 -3.24 13.90
N GLY A 86 -0.24 -4.11 13.54
CA GLY A 86 -0.42 -5.14 12.53
C GLY A 86 -0.89 -6.48 13.11
N ARG A 87 -1.22 -7.39 12.20
CA ARG A 87 -1.47 -8.78 12.56
C ARG A 87 -0.14 -9.45 12.86
N ARG A 88 -0.16 -10.35 13.85
CA ARG A 88 0.96 -11.26 14.08
C ARG A 88 1.04 -12.27 12.94
N ARG A 89 2.24 -12.45 12.38
CA ARG A 89 2.56 -13.47 11.38
C ARG A 89 3.38 -14.56 12.03
N ALA A 90 3.05 -15.83 11.79
CA ALA A 90 3.90 -16.92 12.23
C ALA A 90 5.10 -17.08 11.29
N TRP A 91 6.24 -17.52 11.81
CA TRP A 91 7.41 -17.80 10.96
C TRP A 91 7.14 -18.88 9.90
N ALA A 92 6.27 -19.85 10.23
CA ALA A 92 5.85 -20.91 9.32
C ALA A 92 5.05 -20.41 8.10
N ASP A 93 4.49 -19.20 8.18
CA ASP A 93 3.74 -18.58 7.09
C ASP A 93 4.64 -17.74 6.18
N VAL A 94 5.89 -17.47 6.57
CA VAL A 94 6.79 -16.64 5.76
C VAL A 94 7.29 -17.43 4.55
N LEU A 95 7.00 -16.91 3.36
CA LEU A 95 7.37 -17.52 2.09
C LEU A 95 8.67 -16.95 1.54
N ALA A 96 8.81 -15.61 1.57
CA ALA A 96 9.98 -14.90 1.08
C ALA A 96 10.22 -13.59 1.87
N ILE A 97 11.49 -13.19 1.99
CA ILE A 97 11.91 -11.92 2.59
C ILE A 97 12.95 -11.27 1.67
N GLY A 98 12.74 -10.01 1.35
CA GLY A 98 13.73 -9.18 0.67
C GLY A 98 13.43 -7.70 0.80
N THR A 99 13.91 -6.94 -0.16
CA THR A 99 13.65 -5.51 -0.28
C THR A 99 13.02 -5.23 -1.62
N GLY A 100 12.29 -4.13 -1.67
CA GLY A 100 12.54 -3.17 -2.72
C GLY A 100 11.59 -1.99 -2.81
N LEU A 101 11.36 -1.50 -4.02
CA LEU A 101 11.14 -0.07 -4.22
C LEU A 101 9.68 0.35 -3.97
N VAL A 102 9.46 1.21 -2.98
CA VAL A 102 8.15 1.75 -2.62
C VAL A 102 8.28 3.27 -2.50
N ASP A 103 7.58 4.02 -3.35
CA ASP A 103 7.68 5.50 -3.39
C ASP A 103 9.12 5.96 -3.69
N GLY A 104 9.80 5.25 -4.60
CA GLY A 104 11.20 5.48 -4.96
C GLY A 104 12.20 5.15 -3.84
N ARG A 105 11.76 4.42 -2.80
CA ARG A 105 12.59 4.05 -1.64
C ARG A 105 12.68 2.56 -1.46
N GLU A 106 13.88 2.04 -1.28
CA GLU A 106 14.07 0.62 -1.01
C GLU A 106 13.45 0.27 0.35
N THR A 107 12.54 -0.68 0.44
CA THR A 107 11.72 -0.96 1.62
C THR A 107 11.68 -2.46 1.85
N PRO A 108 11.74 -2.95 3.10
CA PRO A 108 11.61 -4.38 3.37
C PRO A 108 10.22 -4.89 2.98
N VAL A 109 10.19 -6.05 2.36
CA VAL A 109 8.98 -6.75 1.93
C VAL A 109 9.02 -8.19 2.37
N VAL A 110 7.89 -8.66 2.89
CA VAL A 110 7.71 -10.05 3.31
C VAL A 110 6.47 -10.60 2.63
N ALA A 111 6.65 -11.67 1.86
CA ALA A 111 5.54 -12.49 1.37
C ALA A 111 5.16 -13.51 2.44
N VAL A 112 3.89 -13.53 2.82
CA VAL A 112 3.35 -14.47 3.81
C VAL A 112 2.17 -15.24 3.24
N ARG A 113 2.02 -16.48 3.67
CA ARG A 113 0.82 -17.28 3.40
C ARG A 113 -0.35 -16.68 4.16
N GLY A 114 -1.37 -16.27 3.42
CA GLY A 114 -2.66 -15.81 3.91
C GLY A 114 -3.75 -16.85 3.70
N GLY A 115 -4.97 -16.55 4.17
CA GLY A 115 -6.10 -17.49 4.09
C GLY A 115 -6.56 -17.80 2.66
N SER A 116 -6.32 -16.90 1.70
CA SER A 116 -6.75 -17.02 0.30
C SER A 116 -5.58 -16.92 -0.71
N GLY A 117 -4.33 -17.05 -0.27
CA GLY A 117 -3.16 -16.98 -1.15
C GLY A 117 -1.96 -16.32 -0.49
N ILE A 118 -1.25 -15.48 -1.25
CA ILE A 118 -0.07 -14.75 -0.77
C ILE A 118 -0.46 -13.32 -0.35
N GLU A 119 -0.15 -12.94 0.88
CA GLU A 119 -0.29 -11.57 1.40
C GLU A 119 1.08 -10.88 1.49
N GLN A 120 1.09 -9.55 1.35
CA GLN A 120 2.28 -8.71 1.41
C GLN A 120 2.29 -7.87 2.68
N ASP A 121 3.37 -7.98 3.46
CA ASP A 121 3.65 -7.05 4.54
C ASP A 121 4.80 -6.12 4.13
N LEU A 122 4.56 -4.81 4.25
CA LEU A 122 5.49 -3.72 3.92
C LEU A 122 5.95 -3.01 5.19
N PHE A 123 7.21 -2.54 5.21
CA PHE A 123 7.81 -1.88 6.37
C PHE A 123 8.39 -0.50 6.03
N PRO A 124 7.55 0.49 5.67
CA PRO A 124 8.01 1.79 5.16
C PRO A 124 8.86 2.60 6.16
N GLY A 125 8.78 2.30 7.47
CA GLY A 125 9.66 2.91 8.45
C GLY A 125 11.12 2.48 8.32
N PHE A 126 11.41 1.36 7.65
CA PHE A 126 12.75 0.81 7.45
C PHE A 126 13.26 1.04 6.03
N SER A 127 12.93 2.17 5.40
CA SER A 127 13.35 2.41 4.01
C SER A 127 14.83 2.77 3.85
N ASP A 128 15.33 2.63 2.63
CA ASP A 128 16.67 2.95 2.13
C ASP A 128 17.77 2.25 2.93
N ASP A 129 18.63 3.01 3.62
CA ASP A 129 19.76 2.50 4.40
C ASP A 129 19.34 1.59 5.57
N GLU A 130 18.07 1.64 5.98
CA GLU A 130 17.56 0.79 7.05
C GLU A 130 16.95 -0.53 6.58
N ALA A 131 16.68 -0.67 5.28
CA ALA A 131 16.00 -1.84 4.73
C ALA A 131 16.82 -3.13 4.95
N PRO A 132 18.15 -3.14 4.66
CA PRO A 132 18.99 -4.31 4.91
C PRO A 132 18.99 -4.76 6.37
N ARG A 133 18.85 -3.82 7.32
CA ARG A 133 18.89 -4.14 8.76
C ARG A 133 17.68 -4.95 9.19
N LEU A 134 16.47 -4.56 8.77
CA LEU A 134 15.28 -5.33 9.10
C LEU A 134 15.28 -6.67 8.37
N VAL A 135 15.66 -6.70 7.09
CA VAL A 135 15.76 -7.94 6.31
C VAL A 135 16.72 -8.94 6.96
N ALA A 136 17.91 -8.48 7.40
CA ALA A 136 18.86 -9.33 8.11
C ALA A 136 18.26 -9.89 9.42
N ALA A 137 17.64 -9.04 10.24
CA ALA A 137 17.03 -9.47 11.50
C ALA A 137 15.90 -10.48 11.31
N LEU A 138 15.11 -10.36 10.23
CA LEU A 138 14.09 -11.35 9.87
C LEU A 138 14.74 -12.68 9.40
N ARG A 139 15.80 -12.60 8.60
CA ARG A 139 16.52 -13.77 8.06
C ARG A 139 17.28 -14.56 9.13
N GLU A 140 17.63 -13.95 10.25
CA GLU A 140 18.16 -14.67 11.42
C GLU A 140 17.12 -15.60 12.06
N ARG A 141 15.82 -15.34 11.85
CA ARG A 141 14.71 -16.11 12.47
C ARG A 141 14.13 -17.17 11.55
N VAL A 142 14.19 -16.94 10.23
CA VAL A 142 13.69 -17.86 9.21
C VAL A 142 14.59 -17.78 7.98
N VAL A 143 14.85 -18.92 7.33
CA VAL A 143 15.53 -18.97 6.03
C VAL A 143 14.46 -19.18 4.97
N PRO A 144 13.84 -18.10 4.46
CA PRO A 144 12.77 -18.23 3.49
C PRO A 144 13.33 -18.50 2.10
N ALA A 145 12.45 -18.89 1.18
CA ALA A 145 12.77 -18.96 -0.23
C ALA A 145 13.06 -17.55 -0.80
N GLY A 146 13.76 -17.48 -1.92
CA GLY A 146 13.76 -16.25 -2.73
C GLY A 146 12.38 -16.06 -3.37
N PHE A 147 11.95 -14.82 -3.60
CA PHE A 147 10.64 -14.54 -4.18
C PHE A 147 10.38 -15.31 -5.49
N ALA A 148 11.37 -15.38 -6.39
CA ALA A 148 11.30 -16.14 -7.64
C ALA A 148 11.11 -17.67 -7.47
N SER A 149 11.42 -18.20 -6.29
CA SER A 149 11.27 -19.62 -5.96
C SER A 149 10.01 -19.94 -5.16
N VAL A 150 9.20 -18.93 -4.84
CA VAL A 150 7.91 -19.15 -4.16
C VAL A 150 6.91 -19.74 -5.15
N ASP A 151 6.40 -20.94 -4.85
CA ASP A 151 5.22 -21.48 -5.52
C ASP A 151 3.96 -21.02 -4.78
N PRO A 152 3.07 -20.22 -5.42
CA PRO A 152 1.79 -19.84 -4.82
C PRO A 152 0.87 -21.03 -4.53
N GLY A 153 1.08 -22.16 -5.21
CA GLY A 153 0.30 -23.38 -5.04
C GLY A 153 -1.03 -23.38 -5.80
N ALA A 154 -1.61 -24.57 -5.98
CA ALA A 154 -2.80 -24.78 -6.80
C ALA A 154 -4.03 -24.01 -6.31
N GLN A 155 -4.22 -23.89 -4.99
CA GLN A 155 -5.37 -23.17 -4.42
C GLN A 155 -5.32 -21.67 -4.73
N HIS A 156 -4.14 -21.05 -4.67
CA HIS A 156 -3.94 -19.65 -5.05
C HIS A 156 -4.32 -19.46 -6.51
N TRP A 157 -3.75 -20.29 -7.40
CA TRP A 157 -4.03 -20.19 -8.83
C TRP A 157 -5.50 -20.43 -9.18
N ALA A 158 -6.17 -21.39 -8.54
CA ALA A 158 -7.61 -21.59 -8.73
C ALA A 158 -8.43 -20.34 -8.34
N ALA A 159 -8.05 -19.65 -7.27
CA ALA A 159 -8.71 -18.41 -6.86
C ALA A 159 -8.43 -17.24 -7.83
N VAL A 160 -7.17 -17.08 -8.27
CA VAL A 160 -6.77 -16.05 -9.25
C VAL A 160 -7.47 -16.28 -10.59
N ASP A 161 -7.50 -17.54 -11.05
CA ASP A 161 -8.11 -17.90 -12.33
C ASP A 161 -9.63 -17.68 -12.29
N ALA A 162 -10.30 -18.00 -11.17
CA ALA A 162 -11.72 -17.72 -10.99
C ALA A 162 -12.04 -16.22 -10.96
N GLU A 163 -11.23 -15.41 -10.28
CA GLU A 163 -11.38 -13.94 -10.30
C GLU A 163 -11.11 -13.36 -11.69
N ALA A 164 -10.16 -13.92 -12.44
CA ALA A 164 -9.86 -13.50 -13.80
C ALA A 164 -11.03 -13.80 -14.74
N ASP A 165 -11.63 -14.98 -14.64
CA ASP A 165 -12.83 -15.36 -15.40
C ASP A 165 -14.01 -14.44 -15.07
N ARG A 166 -14.20 -14.10 -13.78
CA ARG A 166 -15.21 -13.14 -13.35
C ARG A 166 -14.95 -11.76 -13.92
N ALA A 167 -13.71 -11.26 -13.87
CA ALA A 167 -13.33 -9.96 -14.43
C ALA A 167 -13.56 -9.90 -15.94
N GLU A 168 -13.16 -10.94 -16.68
CA GLU A 168 -13.43 -11.06 -18.12
C GLU A 168 -14.93 -11.04 -18.42
N ALA A 169 -15.73 -11.79 -17.65
CA ALA A 169 -17.19 -11.78 -17.82
C ALA A 169 -17.77 -10.38 -17.64
N VAL A 170 -17.34 -9.65 -16.61
CA VAL A 170 -17.78 -8.26 -16.36
C VAL A 170 -17.40 -7.35 -17.53
N VAL A 171 -16.17 -7.44 -18.06
CA VAL A 171 -15.75 -6.60 -19.21
C VAL A 171 -16.54 -6.95 -20.47
N ARG A 172 -16.78 -8.24 -20.72
CA ARG A 172 -17.60 -8.69 -21.84
C ARG A 172 -19.02 -8.15 -21.74
N ASP A 173 -19.62 -8.21 -20.56
CA ASP A 173 -21.02 -7.82 -20.37
C ASP A 173 -21.19 -6.28 -20.38
N THR A 174 -20.19 -5.54 -19.91
CA THR A 174 -20.23 -4.06 -19.82
C THR A 174 -19.68 -3.34 -21.05
N ALA A 175 -18.72 -3.94 -21.77
CA ALA A 175 -18.01 -3.31 -22.88
C ALA A 175 -17.98 -4.16 -24.15
N GLY A 176 -18.51 -5.39 -24.15
CA GLY A 176 -18.50 -6.28 -25.31
C GLY A 176 -17.12 -6.80 -25.70
N ARG A 177 -16.11 -6.64 -24.82
CA ARG A 177 -14.70 -6.93 -25.10
C ARG A 177 -14.21 -8.20 -24.42
N ARG A 178 -13.20 -8.82 -25.02
CA ARG A 178 -12.44 -9.94 -24.47
C ARG A 178 -10.96 -9.59 -24.43
N PRO A 179 -10.17 -10.17 -23.51
CA PRO A 179 -8.74 -9.98 -23.53
C PRO A 179 -8.13 -10.56 -24.81
N VAL A 180 -7.15 -9.86 -25.37
CA VAL A 180 -6.33 -10.35 -26.49
C VAL A 180 -5.23 -11.29 -26.02
N GLU A 181 -4.80 -11.16 -24.77
CA GLU A 181 -3.80 -12.02 -24.15
C GLU A 181 -4.14 -12.23 -22.67
N ARG A 182 -3.91 -13.45 -22.18
CA ARG A 182 -3.98 -13.82 -20.76
C ARG A 182 -2.68 -14.49 -20.37
N GLU A 183 -1.98 -13.91 -19.41
CA GLU A 183 -0.65 -14.36 -19.01
C GLU A 183 -0.50 -14.32 -17.49
N ARG A 184 0.24 -15.28 -16.93
CA ARG A 184 0.66 -15.20 -15.53
C ARG A 184 1.90 -14.31 -15.44
N ILE A 185 1.84 -13.28 -14.61
CA ILE A 185 2.88 -12.26 -14.51
C ILE A 185 3.40 -12.11 -13.08
N GLU A 186 4.60 -11.58 -12.98
CA GLU A 186 5.14 -10.99 -11.76
C GLU A 186 4.39 -9.69 -11.45
N PHE A 187 4.04 -9.46 -10.18
CA PHE A 187 3.34 -8.24 -9.80
C PHE A 187 3.53 -7.85 -8.34
N GLY A 188 4.42 -6.91 -8.05
CA GLY A 188 4.61 -6.37 -6.69
C GLY A 188 5.58 -7.16 -5.79
N TYR A 189 6.22 -8.20 -6.33
CA TYR A 189 7.34 -8.94 -5.72
C TYR A 189 8.35 -9.32 -6.81
N PRO A 190 9.67 -9.31 -6.53
CA PRO A 190 10.69 -9.67 -7.52
C PRO A 190 10.64 -11.11 -7.96
N GLY A 191 10.42 -11.38 -9.25
CA GLY A 191 10.47 -12.75 -9.77
C GLY A 191 9.27 -13.62 -9.41
N LEU A 192 8.35 -13.15 -8.54
CA LEU A 192 7.24 -13.96 -8.06
C LEU A 192 6.03 -13.79 -8.98
N VAL A 193 5.89 -14.74 -9.90
CA VAL A 193 4.70 -14.92 -10.73
C VAL A 193 3.54 -15.41 -9.86
N HIS A 194 2.56 -14.54 -9.63
CA HIS A 194 1.39 -14.87 -8.78
C HIS A 194 0.13 -14.08 -9.15
N ALA A 195 0.17 -13.32 -10.23
CA ALA A 195 -0.97 -12.60 -10.77
C ALA A 195 -1.26 -13.04 -12.20
N VAL A 196 -2.48 -12.81 -12.68
CA VAL A 196 -2.88 -12.95 -14.08
C VAL A 196 -3.09 -11.57 -14.66
N ARG A 197 -2.47 -11.31 -15.80
CA ARG A 197 -2.70 -10.15 -16.65
C ARG A 197 -3.72 -10.51 -17.71
N LEU A 198 -4.79 -9.73 -17.80
CA LEU A 198 -5.73 -9.72 -18.91
C LEU A 198 -5.47 -8.47 -19.74
N ASP A 199 -4.83 -8.63 -20.89
CA ASP A 199 -4.53 -7.53 -21.81
C ASP A 199 -5.74 -7.32 -22.73
N TYR A 200 -6.30 -6.11 -22.78
CA TYR A 200 -7.41 -5.75 -23.67
C TYR A 200 -6.94 -5.01 -24.93
N GLY A 201 -5.63 -4.89 -25.11
CA GLY A 201 -5.00 -4.21 -26.24
C GLY A 201 -4.87 -2.71 -26.03
N THR A 202 -4.60 -2.03 -27.15
CA THR A 202 -4.36 -0.58 -27.19
C THR A 202 -5.63 0.16 -27.62
N ASN A 203 -5.96 1.26 -26.94
CA ASN A 203 -7.07 2.15 -27.30
C ASN A 203 -6.67 3.12 -28.43
N ASP A 204 -7.62 3.95 -28.88
CA ASP A 204 -7.40 4.92 -29.97
C ASP A 204 -6.36 6.01 -29.61
N ALA A 205 -6.09 6.22 -28.32
CA ALA A 205 -5.06 7.14 -27.84
C ALA A 205 -3.65 6.50 -27.81
N GLY A 206 -3.51 5.24 -28.22
CA GLY A 206 -2.24 4.52 -28.18
C GLY A 206 -1.88 3.98 -26.78
N GLU A 207 -2.83 3.97 -25.85
CA GLU A 207 -2.63 3.52 -24.47
C GLU A 207 -3.05 2.06 -24.31
N ARG A 208 -2.26 1.26 -23.62
CA ARG A 208 -2.56 -0.15 -23.39
C ARG A 208 -3.45 -0.31 -22.15
N VAL A 209 -4.55 -1.03 -22.28
CA VAL A 209 -5.52 -1.26 -21.19
C VAL A 209 -5.40 -2.70 -20.69
N GLU A 210 -5.11 -2.87 -19.40
CA GLU A 210 -4.86 -4.18 -18.79
C GLU A 210 -5.69 -4.32 -17.49
N LEU A 211 -6.11 -5.53 -17.16
CA LEU A 211 -6.50 -5.88 -15.78
C LEU A 211 -5.43 -6.78 -15.18
N ILE A 212 -5.00 -6.45 -13.97
CA ILE A 212 -4.08 -7.28 -13.17
C ILE A 212 -4.91 -7.94 -12.06
N VAL A 213 -4.90 -9.27 -12.06
CA VAL A 213 -5.76 -10.10 -11.21
C VAL A 213 -4.92 -10.91 -10.24
N ARG A 214 -5.23 -10.80 -8.95
CA ARG A 214 -4.66 -11.61 -7.86
C ARG A 214 -5.79 -12.11 -6.95
N GLN A 215 -5.80 -11.72 -5.67
CA GLN A 215 -6.98 -11.82 -4.80
C GLN A 215 -8.07 -10.79 -5.10
N GLY A 216 -7.76 -9.81 -5.95
CA GLY A 216 -8.69 -8.82 -6.47
C GLY A 216 -8.19 -8.32 -7.81
N THR A 217 -9.05 -7.58 -8.50
CA THR A 217 -8.77 -7.00 -9.80
C THR A 217 -8.28 -5.57 -9.65
N THR A 218 -7.24 -5.19 -10.39
CA THR A 218 -6.76 -3.80 -10.50
C THR A 218 -6.74 -3.42 -11.98
N LEU A 219 -7.30 -2.26 -12.31
CA LEU A 219 -7.24 -1.70 -13.65
C LEU A 219 -5.90 -1.00 -13.87
N ALA A 220 -5.22 -1.35 -14.94
CA ALA A 220 -3.95 -0.78 -15.35
C ALA A 220 -4.08 -0.10 -16.72
N LEU A 221 -3.41 1.03 -16.88
CA LEU A 221 -3.33 1.79 -18.12
C LEU A 221 -1.87 2.13 -18.40
N THR A 222 -1.33 1.71 -19.54
CA THR A 222 0.01 2.14 -19.97
C THR A 222 -0.12 3.35 -20.87
N ALA A 223 0.30 4.50 -20.36
CA ALA A 223 0.26 5.79 -21.04
C ALA A 223 1.53 6.57 -20.73
N HIS A 224 2.00 7.40 -21.67
CA HIS A 224 3.26 8.15 -21.52
C HIS A 224 4.48 7.28 -21.19
N GLY A 225 4.56 6.09 -21.79
CA GLY A 225 5.71 5.18 -21.65
C GLY A 225 5.80 4.45 -20.30
N ARG A 226 4.77 4.51 -19.47
CA ARG A 226 4.74 3.89 -18.14
C ARG A 226 3.36 3.30 -17.85
N ARG A 227 3.31 2.27 -17.01
CA ARG A 227 2.08 1.67 -16.53
C ARG A 227 1.55 2.44 -15.32
N TRP A 228 0.23 2.58 -15.23
CA TRP A 228 -0.47 3.29 -14.18
C TRP A 228 -1.56 2.39 -13.60
N LEU A 229 -1.64 2.30 -12.28
CA LEU A 229 -2.59 1.45 -11.56
C LEU A 229 -3.73 2.27 -10.96
N ARG A 230 -4.96 1.86 -11.20
CA ARG A 230 -6.16 2.52 -10.68
C ARG A 230 -6.16 2.51 -9.14
N GLN A 231 -6.44 3.66 -8.53
CA GLN A 231 -6.59 3.76 -7.08
C GLN A 231 -7.95 3.21 -6.64
N ASP A 232 -7.93 2.11 -5.89
CA ASP A 232 -9.12 1.54 -5.28
C ASP A 232 -9.32 2.08 -3.85
N ARG A 233 -10.38 2.88 -3.65
CA ARG A 233 -10.85 3.31 -2.32
C ARG A 233 -12.02 2.45 -1.84
N LYS A 234 -12.32 2.49 -0.53
CA LYS A 234 -13.53 1.87 0.04
C LYS A 234 -14.77 2.35 -0.73
N ARG A 235 -15.53 1.41 -1.33
CA ARG A 235 -16.71 1.63 -2.22
C ARG A 235 -16.40 2.09 -3.65
N SER A 236 -15.18 1.88 -4.14
CA SER A 236 -14.92 2.07 -5.55
C SER A 236 -15.69 1.06 -6.39
N ALA A 237 -16.16 1.46 -7.57
CA ALA A 237 -16.73 0.53 -8.54
C ALA A 237 -15.70 -0.54 -8.91
N ASP A 238 -16.18 -1.73 -9.27
CA ASP A 238 -15.34 -2.82 -9.76
C ASP A 238 -14.48 -2.32 -10.94
N PRO A 239 -13.14 -2.43 -10.86
CA PRO A 239 -12.24 -1.99 -11.93
C PRO A 239 -12.56 -2.60 -13.31
N ALA A 240 -13.09 -3.84 -13.35
CA ALA A 240 -13.47 -4.49 -14.60
C ALA A 240 -14.59 -3.70 -15.33
N THR A 241 -15.54 -3.12 -14.60
CA THR A 241 -16.62 -2.31 -15.19
C THR A 241 -16.13 -1.02 -15.85
N GLN A 242 -14.88 -0.63 -15.59
CA GLN A 242 -14.30 0.64 -16.05
C GLN A 242 -13.44 0.48 -17.31
N VAL A 243 -13.14 -0.76 -17.74
CA VAL A 243 -12.34 -1.03 -18.94
C VAL A 243 -12.96 -0.37 -20.18
N GLY A 244 -14.28 -0.49 -20.36
CA GLY A 244 -14.98 0.10 -21.51
C GLY A 244 -14.82 1.62 -21.61
N LEU A 245 -14.66 2.31 -20.48
CA LEU A 245 -14.47 3.77 -20.43
C LEU A 245 -13.16 4.21 -21.11
N LEU A 246 -12.15 3.35 -21.08
CA LEU A 246 -10.83 3.64 -21.66
C LEU A 246 -10.75 3.37 -23.16
N PHE A 247 -11.80 2.76 -23.74
CA PHE A 247 -11.95 2.56 -25.18
C PHE A 247 -12.93 3.56 -25.83
N GLY A 248 -13.53 4.44 -25.04
CA GLY A 248 -14.33 5.57 -25.53
C GLY A 248 -13.55 6.89 -25.48
N PRO A 249 -14.15 8.02 -25.88
CA PRO A 249 -13.56 9.34 -25.75
C PRO A 249 -13.18 9.65 -24.29
N HIS A 250 -11.91 9.96 -24.06
CA HIS A 250 -11.40 10.35 -22.75
C HIS A 250 -10.18 11.26 -22.89
N THR A 251 -9.81 11.91 -21.78
CA THR A 251 -8.56 12.65 -21.66
C THR A 251 -7.75 12.15 -20.49
N THR A 252 -6.43 12.29 -20.60
CA THR A 252 -5.47 11.90 -19.58
C THR A 252 -4.64 13.12 -19.16
N GLU A 253 -4.47 13.28 -17.84
CA GLU A 253 -3.70 14.36 -17.24
C GLU A 253 -2.70 13.77 -16.25
N VAL A 254 -1.40 14.01 -16.50
CA VAL A 254 -0.33 13.61 -15.58
C VAL A 254 -0.15 14.71 -14.55
N LEU A 255 -0.35 14.36 -13.29
CA LEU A 255 -0.09 15.21 -12.14
C LEU A 255 1.17 14.71 -11.44
N GLY A 256 2.21 15.54 -11.39
CA GLY A 256 3.42 15.24 -10.63
C GLY A 256 3.12 15.01 -9.15
N ALA A 257 3.91 14.15 -8.52
CA ALA A 257 3.91 13.97 -7.09
C ALA A 257 4.11 15.30 -6.34
N THR A 258 3.21 15.63 -5.41
CA THR A 258 3.44 16.70 -4.44
C THR A 258 3.95 16.10 -3.13
N GLY A 259 5.24 16.21 -2.84
CA GLY A 259 5.88 15.60 -1.67
C GLY A 259 6.25 14.13 -1.89
N GLY A 260 6.15 13.30 -0.84
CA GLY A 260 6.46 11.86 -0.89
C GLY A 260 5.29 10.98 -1.34
N GLY A 261 4.53 11.41 -2.34
CA GLY A 261 3.44 10.62 -2.93
C GLY A 261 3.75 10.23 -4.37
N PHE A 262 2.84 9.48 -5.01
CA PHE A 262 3.00 9.05 -6.39
C PHE A 262 2.67 10.17 -7.39
N ASP A 263 3.33 10.13 -8.55
CA ASP A 263 2.74 10.72 -9.75
C ASP A 263 1.37 10.09 -9.96
N ARG A 264 0.44 10.90 -10.44
CA ARG A 264 -0.92 10.47 -10.71
C ARG A 264 -1.26 10.68 -12.17
N LEU A 265 -2.03 9.76 -12.71
CA LEU A 265 -2.71 9.93 -13.97
C LEU A 265 -4.20 10.09 -13.66
N VAL A 266 -4.78 11.19 -14.07
CA VAL A 266 -6.22 11.42 -13.95
C VAL A 266 -6.83 11.18 -15.32
N VAL A 267 -7.67 10.15 -15.41
CA VAL A 267 -8.42 9.85 -16.64
C VAL A 267 -9.83 10.39 -16.52
N ARG A 268 -10.29 11.13 -17.52
CA ARG A 268 -11.64 11.69 -17.60
C ARG A 268 -12.33 11.15 -18.85
N ALA A 269 -13.19 10.16 -18.67
CA ALA A 269 -14.09 9.69 -19.71
C ALA A 269 -15.36 10.56 -19.74
N ASP A 270 -15.91 10.81 -20.93
CA ASP A 270 -17.07 11.68 -21.09
C ASP A 270 -18.30 11.15 -20.32
N GLY A 271 -19.02 12.03 -19.64
CA GLY A 271 -20.16 11.65 -18.80
C GLY A 271 -19.83 10.86 -17.51
N HIS A 272 -18.54 10.63 -17.20
CA HIS A 272 -18.13 9.85 -16.04
C HIS A 272 -17.26 10.64 -15.05
N LYS A 273 -17.24 10.16 -13.80
CA LYS A 273 -16.34 10.72 -12.78
C LYS A 273 -14.89 10.38 -13.13
N ALA A 274 -14.00 11.33 -12.86
CA ALA A 274 -12.57 11.15 -13.02
C ALA A 274 -12.05 9.89 -12.29
N LEU A 275 -11.21 9.14 -12.98
CA LEU A 275 -10.56 7.94 -12.49
C LEU A 275 -9.12 8.29 -12.09
N PRO A 276 -8.78 8.23 -10.79
CA PRO A 276 -7.41 8.42 -10.35
C PRO A 276 -6.61 7.13 -10.51
N PHE A 277 -5.46 7.25 -11.15
CA PHE A 277 -4.44 6.23 -11.22
C PHE A 277 -3.15 6.73 -10.56
N ASN A 278 -2.37 5.81 -10.01
CA ASN A 278 -1.03 6.04 -9.55
C ASN A 278 -0.04 5.46 -10.53
N ALA A 279 1.15 6.06 -10.56
CA ALA A 279 2.34 5.42 -11.05
C ALA A 279 2.40 3.94 -10.65
N GLU A 280 2.51 3.03 -11.62
CA GLU A 280 3.23 1.79 -11.35
C GLU A 280 4.70 2.17 -11.31
N GLU A 281 5.35 1.99 -10.16
CA GLU A 281 6.80 2.03 -10.14
C GLU A 281 7.30 0.73 -10.79
N PRO A 282 8.21 0.81 -11.78
CA PRO A 282 8.71 -0.37 -12.50
C PRO A 282 9.43 -1.36 -11.58
N ASP A 283 9.88 -0.88 -10.42
CA ASP A 283 10.35 -1.70 -9.33
C ASP A 283 9.44 -1.43 -8.14
N ARG A 284 8.47 -2.31 -7.91
CA ARG A 284 7.97 -2.59 -6.56
C ARG A 284 8.42 -3.99 -6.22
N PHE A 285 9.52 -4.02 -5.48
CA PHE A 285 10.05 -5.19 -4.83
C PHE A 285 9.82 -5.06 -3.33
#